data_AF-A0A6A6J380-F1
#
_entry.id   AF-A0A6A6J380-F1
#
_cell.length_a   1.000
_cell.length_b   1.000
_cell.length_c   1.000
_cell.angle_alpha   90.00
_cell.angle_beta   90.00
_cell.angle_gamma   90.00
#
_symmetry.space_group_name_H-M   'P 1'
#
loop_
_entity.id
_entity.type
_entity.pdbx_description
1 polymer ?
#
loop_
_entity_poly.entity_id
_entity_poly.type
_entity_poly.pdbx_seq_one_letter_code
_entity_poly.pdbx_strand_id
1 'polypeptide(L)'
;MSFLQLEGLHVFVSGAAGGIGSAIVEEFLAQGCKVTAHDKRPNTRAPSASLHCITGDISDESSVSQSITDAVAHFGPVNILCANAGITDESNSYSIWDMPTELWDRTYAVNVRGTFLTIKHFLGSVQKHQQATGEELPNIAVVVTGSECGVFGQAGHSEYASGKAGLQYGLVKSVKNEIVRLNAKARINAVAPGWVNTLLIEGRLDDPKEMWREAQATVPLRKIAQPEDVARAAAFLASHRAAGHISGQCISVDGGMEGRIVWSEEEVRWTEKITAEAKSPSSTEMDALISGEEKAPSMGADPFRGVGQSISPPASSKPKIKVLVSVDFDAVSGWLGTGSHPDNNLADYSSGFFSAYVGVPRLLKLFRRLGIQENVTWFVPMHSAESFPKEFKAIVDSGCEIGLHGYCHEGAPQLTPTQERDVLTHCLDLCTKLTGRKPTGYRAPLYQLRETTIALLEEHAFLYDSSLSHHDSKPYYIPNLPPIAAPTYTPAASAQEWMKPLPQPNPPTSRSLVEIPGNWYAEDMTPLQFWPHTPNSQGYVDVRVVGRMWMDKFEWLRTEVEELGEKDIMVFPLVLHPDTSGMAHVIGMVERVMRWLKGWEGKGEVEFCTFESVAREWRERNPV
;
A
#
# COMPACT_ATOMS: atom_id res chain seq x y z
N MET A 1 9.13 41.22 -11.30
CA MET A 1 8.48 40.00 -11.82
C MET A 1 8.00 39.19 -10.63
N SER A 2 6.74 38.79 -10.61
CA SER A 2 6.21 37.85 -9.62
C SER A 2 6.94 36.51 -9.67
N PHE A 3 6.76 35.70 -8.62
CA PHE A 3 7.28 34.33 -8.58
C PHE A 3 6.75 33.47 -9.73
N LEU A 4 5.47 33.64 -10.10
CA LEU A 4 4.82 32.85 -11.14
C LEU A 4 5.09 33.37 -12.56
N GLN A 5 5.42 34.65 -12.73
CA GLN A 5 5.71 35.26 -14.03
C GLN A 5 4.57 35.04 -15.05
N LEU A 6 3.33 35.32 -14.61
CA LEU A 6 2.11 35.17 -15.40
C LEU A 6 1.56 36.51 -15.93
N GLU A 7 2.15 37.63 -15.53
CA GLU A 7 1.66 38.97 -15.84
C GLU A 7 1.49 39.19 -17.35
N GLY A 8 0.34 39.74 -17.74
CA GLY A 8 0.01 40.07 -19.12
C GLY A 8 -0.36 38.87 -20.01
N LEU A 9 -0.22 37.62 -19.53
CA LEU A 9 -0.68 36.44 -20.26
C LEU A 9 -2.20 36.39 -20.34
N HIS A 10 -2.71 35.79 -21.41
CA HIS A 10 -4.13 35.60 -21.62
C HIS A 10 -4.58 34.22 -21.14
N VAL A 11 -5.54 34.19 -20.22
CA VAL A 11 -6.10 32.99 -19.59
C VAL A 11 -7.55 32.81 -20.00
N PHE A 12 -7.92 31.63 -20.49
CA PHE A 12 -9.31 31.26 -20.73
C PHE A 12 -9.77 30.29 -19.62
N VAL A 13 -10.85 30.63 -18.92
CA VAL A 13 -11.40 29.81 -17.83
C VAL A 13 -12.80 29.36 -18.19
N SER A 14 -13.03 28.05 -18.29
CA SER A 14 -14.38 27.49 -18.44
C SER A 14 -15.04 27.22 -17.09
N GLY A 15 -16.36 27.40 -17.00
CA GLY A 15 -17.09 27.26 -15.73
C GLY A 15 -16.83 28.42 -14.78
N ALA A 16 -16.55 29.60 -15.34
CA ALA A 16 -16.06 30.78 -14.61
C ALA A 16 -17.11 31.43 -13.68
N ALA A 17 -18.39 31.05 -13.77
CA ALA A 17 -19.43 31.47 -12.82
C ALA A 17 -19.64 30.45 -11.69
N GLY A 18 -18.96 29.29 -11.73
CA GLY A 18 -18.96 28.29 -10.65
C GLY A 18 -18.02 28.66 -9.51
N GLY A 19 -18.13 27.99 -8.35
CA GLY A 19 -17.33 28.33 -7.16
C GLY A 19 -15.81 28.25 -7.36
N ILE A 20 -15.31 27.16 -7.95
CA ILE A 20 -13.86 27.03 -8.25
C ILE A 20 -13.47 27.97 -9.41
N GLY A 21 -14.28 28.01 -10.48
CA GLY A 21 -13.96 28.81 -11.65
C GLY A 21 -13.93 30.31 -11.36
N SER A 22 -14.76 30.78 -10.45
CA SER A 22 -14.77 32.17 -10.01
C SER A 22 -13.47 32.51 -9.28
N ALA A 23 -12.99 31.65 -8.38
CA ALA A 23 -11.72 31.81 -7.69
C ALA A 23 -10.51 31.71 -8.64
N ILE A 24 -10.55 30.84 -9.65
CA ILE A 24 -9.51 30.77 -10.70
C ILE A 24 -9.40 32.12 -11.42
N VAL A 25 -10.53 32.71 -11.84
CA VAL A 25 -10.53 34.03 -12.49
C VAL A 25 -9.93 35.10 -11.59
N GLU A 26 -10.29 35.13 -10.29
CA GLU A 26 -9.76 36.10 -9.33
C GLU A 26 -8.25 35.93 -9.12
N GLU A 27 -7.77 34.70 -8.98
CA GLU A 27 -6.35 34.41 -8.82
C GLU A 27 -5.56 34.89 -10.03
N PHE A 28 -5.98 34.55 -11.26
CA PHE A 28 -5.24 34.99 -12.46
C PHE A 28 -5.32 36.51 -12.68
N LEU A 29 -6.43 37.17 -12.36
CA LEU A 29 -6.51 38.64 -12.38
C LEU A 29 -5.54 39.25 -11.35
N ALA A 30 -5.43 38.67 -10.15
CA ALA A 30 -4.50 39.12 -9.11
C ALA A 30 -3.02 38.91 -9.53
N GLN A 31 -2.73 37.89 -10.35
CA GLN A 31 -1.42 37.68 -10.98
C GLN A 31 -1.16 38.61 -12.18
N GLY A 32 -2.08 39.54 -12.49
CA GLY A 32 -1.93 40.51 -13.57
C GLY A 32 -2.20 39.94 -14.97
N CYS A 33 -2.91 38.82 -15.08
CA CYS A 33 -3.32 38.25 -16.36
C CYS A 33 -4.51 39.01 -16.97
N LYS A 34 -4.70 38.83 -18.27
CA LYS A 34 -5.98 39.08 -18.94
C LYS A 34 -6.78 37.79 -18.92
N VAL A 35 -8.03 37.85 -18.49
CA VAL A 35 -8.85 36.65 -18.28
C VAL A 35 -10.12 36.71 -19.12
N THR A 36 -10.34 35.69 -19.96
CA THR A 36 -11.65 35.39 -20.52
C THR A 36 -12.38 34.40 -19.62
N ALA A 37 -13.46 34.86 -19.01
CA ALA A 37 -14.34 34.09 -18.15
C ALA A 37 -15.51 33.53 -18.96
N HIS A 38 -15.50 32.22 -19.23
CA HIS A 38 -16.50 31.52 -20.02
C HIS A 38 -17.39 30.63 -19.13
N ASP A 39 -18.71 30.78 -19.23
CA ASP A 39 -19.66 29.90 -18.55
C ASP A 39 -20.97 29.80 -19.35
N LYS A 40 -21.77 28.76 -19.12
CA LYS A 40 -23.11 28.65 -19.69
C LYS A 40 -24.07 29.66 -19.07
N ARG A 41 -23.84 30.00 -17.81
CA ARG A 41 -24.56 31.05 -17.10
C ARG A 41 -23.89 32.40 -17.35
N PRO A 42 -24.66 33.50 -17.43
CA PRO A 42 -24.09 34.83 -17.49
C PRO A 42 -23.17 35.09 -16.29
N ASN A 43 -21.95 35.56 -16.53
CA ASN A 43 -21.07 35.99 -15.46
C ASN A 43 -21.50 37.37 -14.97
N THR A 44 -21.76 37.51 -13.67
CA THR A 44 -22.27 38.75 -13.06
C THR A 44 -21.18 39.75 -12.70
N ARG A 45 -19.90 39.39 -12.91
CA ARG A 45 -18.77 40.28 -12.64
C ARG A 45 -18.75 41.46 -13.59
N ALA A 46 -18.45 42.64 -13.05
CA ALA A 46 -18.29 43.85 -13.84
C ALA A 46 -17.11 43.67 -14.82
N PRO A 47 -17.31 43.93 -16.12
CA PRO A 47 -16.23 43.94 -17.10
C PRO A 47 -15.11 44.91 -16.67
N SER A 48 -13.87 44.53 -16.96
CA SER A 48 -12.71 45.40 -16.72
C SER A 48 -11.74 45.31 -17.91
N ALA A 49 -10.73 46.16 -17.94
CA ALA A 49 -9.71 46.13 -18.99
C ALA A 49 -8.94 44.79 -19.08
N SER A 50 -9.02 43.94 -18.05
CA SER A 50 -8.38 42.62 -17.98
C SER A 50 -9.37 41.47 -17.81
N LEU A 51 -10.69 41.71 -17.87
CA LEU A 51 -11.72 40.68 -17.75
C LEU A 51 -12.73 40.79 -18.89
N HIS A 52 -12.83 39.72 -19.69
CA HIS A 52 -13.82 39.56 -20.75
C HIS A 52 -14.74 38.39 -20.40
N CYS A 53 -16.06 38.60 -20.37
CA CYS A 53 -17.03 37.58 -19.99
C CYS A 53 -17.77 37.07 -21.23
N ILE A 54 -17.79 35.75 -21.43
CA ILE A 54 -18.46 35.10 -22.56
C ILE A 54 -19.46 34.07 -22.02
N THR A 55 -20.67 34.09 -22.58
CA THR A 55 -21.68 33.06 -22.31
C THR A 55 -21.63 31.99 -23.42
N GLY A 56 -21.43 30.73 -23.06
CA GLY A 56 -21.34 29.62 -24.02
C GLY A 56 -21.44 28.24 -23.37
N ASP A 57 -21.79 27.23 -24.17
CA ASP A 57 -21.98 25.85 -23.71
C ASP A 57 -20.82 24.97 -24.21
N ILE A 58 -20.03 24.42 -23.27
CA ILE A 58 -18.89 23.59 -23.63
C ILE A 58 -19.28 22.25 -24.27
N SER A 59 -20.54 21.81 -24.12
CA SER A 59 -21.04 20.60 -24.79
C SER A 59 -21.35 20.83 -26.28
N ASP A 60 -21.37 22.09 -26.75
CA ASP A 60 -21.55 22.45 -28.15
C ASP A 60 -20.22 22.89 -28.78
N GLU A 61 -19.75 22.15 -29.77
CA GLU A 61 -18.49 22.43 -30.46
C GLU A 61 -18.50 23.79 -31.18
N SER A 62 -19.63 24.19 -31.74
CA SER A 62 -19.75 25.48 -32.41
C SER A 62 -19.64 26.64 -31.41
N SER A 63 -20.28 26.49 -30.24
CA SER A 63 -20.19 27.43 -29.13
C SER A 63 -18.76 27.58 -28.61
N VAL A 64 -18.05 26.45 -28.39
CA VAL A 64 -16.64 26.46 -27.96
C VAL A 64 -15.74 27.13 -29.00
N SER A 65 -15.89 26.79 -30.28
CA SER A 65 -15.10 27.36 -31.38
C SER A 65 -15.29 28.87 -31.47
N GLN A 66 -16.54 29.35 -31.36
CA GLN A 66 -16.86 30.77 -31.39
C GLN A 66 -16.31 31.50 -30.15
N SER A 67 -16.40 30.89 -28.98
CA SER A 67 -15.91 31.47 -27.72
C SER A 67 -14.40 31.64 -27.71
N ILE A 68 -13.64 30.66 -28.21
CA ILE A 68 -12.18 30.80 -28.35
C ILE A 68 -11.83 31.87 -29.39
N THR A 69 -12.59 31.96 -30.49
CA THR A 69 -12.38 33.00 -31.50
C THR A 69 -12.60 34.40 -30.93
N ASP A 70 -13.68 34.59 -30.16
CA ASP A 70 -13.99 35.87 -29.51
C ASP A 70 -12.94 36.24 -28.45
N ALA A 71 -12.52 35.28 -27.63
CA ALA A 71 -11.43 35.48 -26.67
C ALA A 71 -10.15 35.98 -27.37
N VAL A 72 -9.76 35.31 -28.47
CA VAL A 72 -8.57 35.69 -29.25
C VAL A 72 -8.71 37.07 -29.88
N ALA A 73 -9.89 37.41 -30.39
CA ALA A 73 -10.15 38.74 -30.95
C ALA A 73 -10.05 39.84 -29.89
N HIS A 74 -10.44 39.56 -28.65
CA HIS A 74 -10.48 40.54 -27.57
C HIS A 74 -9.11 40.82 -26.94
N PHE A 75 -8.38 39.78 -26.51
CA PHE A 75 -7.11 39.94 -25.79
C PHE A 75 -5.87 39.45 -26.54
N GLY A 76 -6.04 38.86 -27.72
CA GLY A 76 -4.97 38.20 -28.47
C GLY A 76 -4.86 36.70 -28.14
N PRO A 77 -3.79 36.02 -28.59
CA PRO A 77 -3.65 34.56 -28.43
C PRO A 77 -3.78 34.14 -26.96
N VAL A 78 -4.55 33.09 -26.71
CA VAL A 78 -4.69 32.52 -25.37
C VAL A 78 -3.40 31.75 -25.03
N ASN A 79 -2.83 31.99 -23.86
CA ASN A 79 -1.65 31.28 -23.37
C ASN A 79 -2.04 30.12 -22.46
N ILE A 80 -3.04 30.31 -21.60
CA ILE A 80 -3.39 29.39 -20.54
C ILE A 80 -4.86 29.00 -20.65
N LEU A 81 -5.15 27.70 -20.63
CA LEU A 81 -6.51 27.18 -20.52
C LEU A 81 -6.71 26.53 -19.15
N CYS A 82 -7.69 27.04 -18.39
CA CYS A 82 -8.25 26.36 -17.22
C CYS A 82 -9.56 25.69 -17.63
N ALA A 83 -9.47 24.40 -17.98
CA ALA A 83 -10.63 23.58 -18.32
C ALA A 83 -11.29 23.08 -17.03
N ASN A 84 -12.16 23.92 -16.46
CA ASN A 84 -12.75 23.72 -15.13
C ASN A 84 -14.24 23.35 -15.15
N ALA A 85 -14.99 23.75 -16.18
CA ALA A 85 -16.42 23.45 -16.28
C ALA A 85 -16.73 21.95 -16.11
N GLY A 86 -17.77 21.67 -15.33
CA GLY A 86 -18.33 20.34 -15.16
C GLY A 86 -19.63 20.38 -14.37
N ILE A 87 -20.37 19.29 -14.42
CA ILE A 87 -21.62 19.06 -13.70
C ILE A 87 -21.58 17.71 -12.99
N THR A 88 -22.42 17.58 -11.97
CA THR A 88 -22.76 16.33 -11.30
C THR A 88 -24.15 16.47 -10.69
N ASP A 89 -24.87 15.38 -10.45
CA ASP A 89 -26.18 15.43 -9.79
C ASP A 89 -26.01 15.25 -8.28
N GLU A 90 -25.80 16.36 -7.57
CA GLU A 90 -25.66 16.32 -6.11
C GLU A 90 -26.97 16.01 -5.37
N SER A 91 -28.12 16.09 -6.05
CA SER A 91 -29.44 15.95 -5.44
C SER A 91 -29.92 14.50 -5.29
N ASN A 92 -29.28 13.57 -6.00
CA ASN A 92 -29.60 12.15 -5.95
C ASN A 92 -28.32 11.33 -5.75
N SER A 93 -28.50 10.09 -5.29
CA SER A 93 -27.43 9.10 -5.18
C SER A 93 -27.93 7.81 -5.82
N TYR A 94 -27.55 7.57 -7.07
CA TYR A 94 -27.98 6.38 -7.82
C TYR A 94 -26.94 5.28 -7.71
N SER A 95 -27.33 4.12 -7.19
CA SER A 95 -26.57 2.90 -7.44
C SER A 95 -26.42 2.70 -8.95
N ILE A 96 -25.29 2.13 -9.38
CA ILE A 96 -24.98 2.03 -10.82
C ILE A 96 -26.07 1.30 -11.62
N TRP A 97 -26.77 0.33 -11.01
CA TRP A 97 -27.85 -0.42 -11.66
C TRP A 97 -29.19 0.34 -11.74
N ASP A 98 -29.34 1.45 -11.00
CA ASP A 98 -30.54 2.31 -11.02
C ASP A 98 -30.27 3.66 -11.71
N MET A 99 -29.07 3.86 -12.24
CA MET A 99 -28.65 5.13 -12.83
C MET A 99 -29.36 5.41 -14.15
N PRO A 100 -30.05 6.56 -14.30
CA PRO A 100 -30.65 6.94 -15.58
C PRO A 100 -29.60 7.16 -16.65
N THR A 101 -29.77 6.56 -17.82
CA THR A 101 -28.85 6.71 -18.96
C THR A 101 -28.74 8.18 -19.40
N GLU A 102 -29.83 8.94 -19.32
CA GLU A 102 -29.85 10.36 -19.68
C GLU A 102 -28.97 11.21 -18.75
N LEU A 103 -28.87 10.84 -17.48
CA LEU A 103 -27.96 11.48 -16.53
C LEU A 103 -26.51 11.17 -16.93
N TRP A 104 -26.20 9.90 -17.20
CA TRP A 104 -24.88 9.47 -17.64
C TRP A 104 -24.43 10.23 -18.90
N ASP A 105 -25.27 10.22 -19.94
CA ASP A 105 -25.00 10.85 -21.24
C ASP A 105 -24.80 12.36 -21.10
N ARG A 106 -25.64 13.02 -20.30
CA ARG A 106 -25.53 14.46 -20.03
C ARG A 106 -24.23 14.80 -19.30
N THR A 107 -23.87 14.04 -18.27
CA THR A 107 -22.62 14.23 -17.51
C THR A 107 -21.41 14.02 -18.40
N TYR A 108 -21.38 12.97 -19.24
CA TYR A 108 -20.29 12.73 -20.18
C TYR A 108 -20.21 13.78 -21.30
N ALA A 109 -21.35 14.23 -21.83
CA ALA A 109 -21.41 15.25 -22.87
C ALA A 109 -20.79 16.58 -22.40
N VAL A 110 -21.02 16.96 -21.14
CA VAL A 110 -20.44 18.17 -20.56
C VAL A 110 -19.01 17.93 -20.08
N ASN A 111 -18.81 16.98 -19.15
CA ASN A 111 -17.54 16.84 -18.43
C ASN A 111 -16.44 16.29 -19.34
N VAL A 112 -16.72 15.24 -20.09
CA VAL A 112 -15.70 14.54 -20.89
C VAL A 112 -15.59 15.17 -22.27
N ARG A 113 -16.68 15.15 -23.04
CA ARG A 113 -16.68 15.70 -24.40
C ARG A 113 -16.44 17.21 -24.40
N GLY A 114 -17.07 17.96 -23.49
CA GLY A 114 -16.89 19.41 -23.44
C GLY A 114 -15.47 19.84 -23.04
N THR A 115 -14.83 19.14 -22.11
CA THR A 115 -13.40 19.36 -21.79
C THR A 115 -12.51 19.08 -23.00
N PHE A 116 -12.74 17.96 -23.70
CA PHE A 116 -12.05 17.64 -24.94
C PHE A 116 -12.18 18.76 -25.99
N LEU A 117 -13.40 19.22 -26.25
CA LEU A 117 -13.66 20.28 -27.23
C LEU A 117 -12.94 21.57 -26.85
N THR A 118 -12.99 21.95 -25.58
CA THR A 118 -12.33 23.16 -25.09
C THR A 118 -10.82 23.10 -25.32
N ILE A 119 -10.18 21.95 -25.00
CA ILE A 119 -8.75 21.74 -25.25
C ILE A 119 -8.44 21.74 -26.75
N LYS A 120 -9.24 21.03 -27.55
CA LYS A 120 -9.08 20.96 -29.01
C LYS A 120 -9.06 22.35 -29.65
N HIS A 121 -10.04 23.19 -29.34
CA HIS A 121 -10.14 24.51 -29.95
C HIS A 121 -9.11 25.50 -29.42
N PHE A 122 -8.73 25.39 -28.14
CA PHE A 122 -7.59 26.14 -27.59
C PHE A 122 -6.28 25.78 -28.30
N LEU A 123 -5.92 24.49 -28.37
CA LEU A 123 -4.68 24.08 -29.04
C LEU A 123 -4.69 24.39 -30.54
N GLY A 124 -5.86 24.26 -31.19
CA GLY A 124 -6.04 24.67 -32.57
C GLY A 124 -5.81 26.17 -32.80
N SER A 125 -6.20 27.04 -31.85
CA SER A 125 -5.94 28.48 -31.97
C SER A 125 -4.46 28.81 -31.76
N VAL A 126 -3.78 28.13 -30.83
CA VAL A 126 -2.32 28.23 -30.64
C VAL A 126 -1.59 27.82 -31.92
N GLN A 127 -1.92 26.66 -32.50
CA GLN A 127 -1.31 26.18 -33.73
C GLN A 127 -1.45 27.20 -34.88
N LYS A 128 -2.67 27.69 -35.11
CA LYS A 128 -2.96 28.69 -36.16
C LYS A 128 -2.13 29.96 -35.97
N HIS A 129 -2.03 30.47 -34.73
CA HIS A 129 -1.27 31.68 -34.44
C HIS A 129 0.24 31.48 -34.69
N GLN A 130 0.82 30.38 -34.21
CA GLN A 130 2.24 30.10 -34.39
C GLN A 130 2.60 29.85 -35.86
N GLN A 131 1.71 29.21 -36.62
CA GLN A 131 1.90 29.04 -38.07
C GLN A 131 1.85 30.37 -38.83
N ALA A 132 0.95 31.28 -38.44
CA ALA A 132 0.83 32.58 -39.07
C ALA A 132 2.01 33.52 -38.76
N THR A 133 2.59 33.40 -37.56
CA THR A 133 3.68 34.27 -37.08
C THR A 133 5.08 33.68 -37.29
N GLY A 134 5.19 32.35 -37.38
CA GLY A 134 6.47 31.64 -37.39
C GLY A 134 7.15 31.55 -36.03
N GLU A 135 6.49 31.98 -34.95
CA GLU A 135 7.05 32.05 -33.59
C GLU A 135 6.25 31.20 -32.61
N GLU A 136 6.92 30.55 -31.66
CA GLU A 136 6.25 29.84 -30.58
C GLU A 136 5.70 30.81 -29.54
N LEU A 137 4.45 30.60 -29.14
CA LEU A 137 3.84 31.38 -28.06
C LEU A 137 4.49 31.04 -26.71
N PRO A 138 4.72 32.03 -25.83
CA PRO A 138 5.22 31.77 -24.51
C PRO A 138 4.14 31.13 -23.63
N ASN A 139 4.58 30.29 -22.68
CA ASN A 139 3.78 29.78 -21.57
C ASN A 139 2.44 29.13 -22.00
N ILE A 140 2.49 28.20 -22.96
CA ILE A 140 1.31 27.39 -23.29
C ILE A 140 1.05 26.37 -22.18
N ALA A 141 -0.08 26.50 -21.49
CA ALA A 141 -0.44 25.60 -20.40
C ALA A 141 -1.93 25.24 -20.40
N VAL A 142 -2.23 23.97 -20.12
CA VAL A 142 -3.59 23.50 -19.87
C VAL A 142 -3.67 22.95 -18.46
N VAL A 143 -4.61 23.44 -17.67
CA VAL A 143 -4.94 22.91 -16.34
C VAL A 143 -6.36 22.38 -16.38
N VAL A 144 -6.49 21.06 -16.23
CA VAL A 144 -7.79 20.36 -16.17
C VAL A 144 -8.23 20.24 -14.73
N THR A 145 -9.50 20.52 -14.44
CA THR A 145 -10.05 20.27 -13.10
C THR A 145 -10.58 18.84 -13.03
N GLY A 146 -9.81 17.97 -12.37
CA GLY A 146 -10.17 16.61 -12.00
C GLY A 146 -11.10 16.56 -10.78
N SER A 147 -11.03 15.47 -10.02
CA SER A 147 -11.71 15.31 -8.74
C SER A 147 -11.18 14.08 -8.01
N GLU A 148 -11.19 14.09 -6.67
CA GLU A 148 -10.96 12.89 -5.87
C GLU A 148 -12.01 11.79 -6.10
N CYS A 149 -13.20 12.11 -6.62
CA CYS A 149 -14.13 11.08 -7.12
C CYS A 149 -13.51 10.25 -8.26
N GLY A 150 -12.64 10.85 -9.07
CA GLY A 150 -11.88 10.14 -10.10
C GLY A 150 -10.69 9.34 -9.57
N VAL A 151 -10.38 9.43 -8.28
CA VAL A 151 -9.30 8.71 -7.59
C VAL A 151 -9.87 7.56 -6.75
N PHE A 152 -10.77 7.89 -5.83
CA PHE A 152 -11.32 6.95 -4.85
C PHE A 152 -12.68 6.36 -5.26
N GLY A 153 -13.31 6.87 -6.33
CA GLY A 153 -14.72 6.60 -6.62
C GLY A 153 -15.65 7.38 -5.68
N GLN A 154 -16.96 7.35 -5.94
CA GLN A 154 -18.01 7.84 -5.03
C GLN A 154 -19.29 7.04 -5.31
N ALA A 155 -19.82 6.37 -4.28
CA ALA A 155 -21.11 5.69 -4.39
C ALA A 155 -22.20 6.72 -4.76
N GLY A 156 -23.06 6.37 -5.71
CA GLY A 156 -24.09 7.27 -6.23
C GLY A 156 -23.71 8.07 -7.48
N HIS A 157 -22.42 8.12 -7.84
CA HIS A 157 -21.84 9.11 -8.76
C HIS A 157 -20.85 8.50 -9.76
N SER A 158 -21.14 7.28 -10.26
CA SER A 158 -20.22 6.53 -11.13
C SER A 158 -19.99 7.19 -12.50
N GLU A 159 -20.97 7.91 -13.04
CA GLU A 159 -20.86 8.71 -14.26
C GLU A 159 -19.87 9.87 -14.10
N TYR A 160 -19.92 10.55 -12.96
CA TYR A 160 -19.01 11.65 -12.64
C TYR A 160 -17.60 11.14 -12.35
N ALA A 161 -17.48 10.14 -11.47
CA ALA A 161 -16.21 9.54 -11.07
C ALA A 161 -15.44 8.97 -12.28
N SER A 162 -16.11 8.18 -13.11
CA SER A 162 -15.50 7.60 -14.32
C SER A 162 -15.07 8.68 -15.32
N GLY A 163 -15.90 9.70 -15.54
CA GLY A 163 -15.56 10.84 -16.40
C GLY A 163 -14.32 11.60 -15.91
N LYS A 164 -14.26 11.94 -14.61
CA LYS A 164 -13.11 12.65 -14.02
C LYS A 164 -11.84 11.81 -14.05
N ALA A 165 -11.92 10.50 -13.77
CA ALA A 165 -10.79 9.59 -13.92
C ALA A 165 -10.27 9.56 -15.37
N GLY A 166 -11.17 9.46 -16.35
CA GLY A 166 -10.83 9.50 -17.77
C GLY A 166 -10.13 10.80 -18.20
N LEU A 167 -10.52 11.94 -17.63
CA LEU A 167 -9.84 13.22 -17.86
C LEU A 167 -8.43 13.26 -17.25
N GLN A 168 -8.32 13.00 -15.94
CA GLN A 168 -7.08 13.26 -15.20
C GLN A 168 -6.01 12.17 -15.37
N TYR A 169 -6.41 10.93 -15.64
CA TYR A 169 -5.50 9.80 -15.83
C TYR A 169 -5.41 9.30 -17.28
N GLY A 170 -6.40 9.59 -18.12
CA GLY A 170 -6.38 9.29 -19.55
C GLY A 170 -5.98 10.50 -20.40
N LEU A 171 -6.89 11.47 -20.54
CA LEU A 171 -6.75 12.61 -21.45
C LEU A 171 -5.47 13.42 -21.19
N VAL A 172 -5.20 13.76 -19.93
CA VAL A 172 -3.99 14.51 -19.54
C VAL A 172 -2.71 13.75 -19.91
N LYS A 173 -2.66 12.43 -19.71
CA LYS A 173 -1.50 11.59 -20.06
C LYS A 173 -1.27 11.51 -21.56
N SER A 174 -2.33 11.47 -22.36
CA SER A 174 -2.25 11.42 -23.82
C SER A 174 -1.84 12.78 -24.40
N VAL A 175 -2.57 13.84 -24.06
CA VAL A 175 -2.34 15.18 -24.61
C VAL A 175 -0.95 15.71 -24.27
N LYS A 176 -0.37 15.37 -23.11
CA LYS A 176 1.00 15.81 -22.78
C LYS A 176 2.07 15.31 -23.77
N ASN A 177 1.84 14.17 -24.41
CA ASN A 177 2.77 13.63 -25.40
C ASN A 177 2.59 14.34 -26.76
N GLU A 178 1.40 14.85 -27.04
CA GLU A 178 1.05 15.53 -28.30
C GLU A 178 1.41 17.01 -28.27
N ILE A 179 1.05 17.71 -27.19
CA ILE A 179 1.12 19.17 -27.08
C ILE A 179 2.54 19.73 -27.24
N VAL A 180 3.57 18.96 -26.85
CA VAL A 180 4.99 19.36 -27.01
C VAL A 180 5.44 19.41 -28.47
N ARG A 181 4.78 18.67 -29.37
CA ARG A 181 5.04 18.73 -30.82
C ARG A 181 4.46 19.99 -31.45
N LEU A 182 3.47 20.59 -30.79
CA LEU A 182 2.85 21.84 -31.20
C LEU A 182 3.62 23.05 -30.66
N ASN A 183 4.15 22.98 -29.45
CA ASN A 183 4.99 24.01 -28.84
C ASN A 183 5.95 23.38 -27.82
N ALA A 184 7.25 23.66 -27.94
CA ALA A 184 8.30 22.97 -27.18
C ALA A 184 8.23 23.16 -25.65
N LYS A 185 7.50 24.18 -25.18
CA LYS A 185 7.32 24.50 -23.76
C LYS A 185 5.90 24.23 -23.25
N ALA A 186 5.03 23.67 -24.10
CA ALA A 186 3.64 23.45 -23.75
C ALA A 186 3.48 22.30 -22.76
N ARG A 187 2.54 22.48 -21.82
CA ARG A 187 2.30 21.53 -20.73
C ARG A 187 0.80 21.36 -20.49
N ILE A 188 0.44 20.18 -20.01
CA ILE A 188 -0.91 19.91 -19.50
C ILE A 188 -0.83 19.15 -18.18
N ASN A 189 -1.58 19.58 -17.19
CA ASN A 189 -1.71 18.92 -15.89
C ASN A 189 -3.17 18.95 -15.41
N ALA A 190 -3.46 18.19 -14.37
CA ALA A 190 -4.72 18.26 -13.64
C ALA A 190 -4.52 18.71 -12.19
N VAL A 191 -5.53 19.39 -11.66
CA VAL A 191 -5.76 19.56 -10.22
C VAL A 191 -6.97 18.74 -9.84
N ALA A 192 -6.88 17.86 -8.85
CA ALA A 192 -7.98 17.03 -8.37
C ALA A 192 -8.42 17.51 -6.98
N PRO A 193 -9.51 18.28 -6.87
CA PRO A 193 -10.01 18.71 -5.58
C PRO A 193 -10.72 17.59 -4.83
N GLY A 194 -10.58 17.61 -3.50
CA GLY A 194 -11.50 16.92 -2.59
C GLY A 194 -12.83 17.68 -2.48
N TRP A 195 -13.48 17.61 -1.32
CA TRP A 195 -14.61 18.50 -1.05
C TRP A 195 -14.15 19.95 -1.01
N VAL A 196 -14.87 20.82 -1.74
CA VAL A 196 -14.56 22.25 -1.82
C VAL A 196 -15.77 23.06 -1.37
N ASN A 197 -15.55 24.00 -0.47
CA ASN A 197 -16.58 24.91 0.02
C ASN A 197 -17.13 25.81 -1.11
N THR A 198 -18.20 25.37 -1.77
CA THR A 198 -18.83 26.06 -2.88
C THR A 198 -20.35 25.94 -2.78
N LEU A 199 -21.08 26.81 -3.49
CA LEU A 199 -22.54 26.72 -3.61
C LEU A 199 -23.03 25.37 -4.16
N LEU A 200 -22.17 24.60 -4.84
CA LEU A 200 -22.51 23.29 -5.39
C LEU A 200 -22.78 22.24 -4.29
N ILE A 201 -22.24 22.43 -3.09
CA ILE A 201 -22.38 21.50 -1.95
C ILE A 201 -23.27 22.06 -0.83
N GLU A 202 -23.87 23.24 -1.03
CA GLU A 202 -24.73 23.91 -0.05
C GLU A 202 -25.97 23.03 0.25
N GLY A 203 -26.22 22.73 1.53
CA GLY A 203 -27.27 21.80 1.95
C GLY A 203 -26.83 20.34 2.12
N ARG A 204 -25.74 19.90 1.47
CA ARG A 204 -25.31 18.48 1.49
C ARG A 204 -24.37 18.14 2.66
N LEU A 205 -23.62 19.11 3.16
CA LEU A 205 -22.72 18.92 4.31
C LEU A 205 -23.15 19.80 5.51
N ASP A 206 -24.43 20.17 5.57
CA ASP A 206 -24.97 21.01 6.65
C ASP A 206 -25.06 20.24 7.97
N ASP A 207 -25.23 18.91 7.92
CA ASP A 207 -25.10 18.04 9.09
C ASP A 207 -23.62 17.84 9.43
N PRO A 208 -23.16 18.22 10.65
CA PRO A 208 -21.79 17.98 11.10
C PRO A 208 -21.35 16.52 11.01
N LYS A 209 -22.28 15.56 11.15
CA LYS A 209 -21.96 14.13 11.03
C LYS A 209 -21.68 13.73 9.58
N GLU A 210 -22.46 14.26 8.63
CA GLU A 210 -22.22 14.02 7.20
C GLU A 210 -20.97 14.75 6.72
N MET A 211 -20.75 15.99 7.17
CA MET A 211 -19.50 16.72 6.96
C MET A 211 -18.30 15.91 7.45
N TRP A 212 -18.39 15.37 8.67
CA TRP A 212 -17.33 14.52 9.21
C TRP A 212 -17.13 13.29 8.32
N ARG A 213 -18.21 12.54 8.05
CA ARG A 213 -18.16 11.25 7.34
C ARG A 213 -17.64 11.39 5.92
N GLU A 214 -18.20 12.32 5.15
CA GLU A 214 -17.94 12.44 3.72
C GLU A 214 -16.66 13.23 3.42
N ALA A 215 -16.29 14.18 4.30
CA ALA A 215 -15.35 15.24 3.92
C ALA A 215 -14.20 15.50 4.91
N GLN A 216 -14.18 14.89 6.10
CA GLN A 216 -13.12 15.13 7.09
C GLN A 216 -12.47 13.85 7.63
N ALA A 217 -13.23 12.76 7.78
CA ALA A 217 -12.78 11.56 8.48
C ALA A 217 -11.59 10.87 7.80
N THR A 218 -11.46 11.03 6.48
CA THR A 218 -10.35 10.49 5.69
C THR A 218 -9.37 11.57 5.23
N VAL A 219 -9.47 12.79 5.77
CA VAL A 219 -8.68 13.97 5.37
C VAL A 219 -7.75 14.41 6.51
N PRO A 220 -6.42 14.21 6.40
CA PRO A 220 -5.44 14.59 7.41
C PRO A 220 -5.47 16.06 7.85
N LEU A 221 -5.77 17.00 6.94
CA LEU A 221 -5.91 18.42 7.30
C LEU A 221 -7.19 18.75 8.09
N ARG A 222 -8.10 17.78 8.27
CA ARG A 222 -9.34 17.89 9.06
C ARG A 222 -10.25 19.05 8.63
N LYS A 223 -10.21 19.40 7.34
CA LYS A 223 -11.02 20.47 6.74
C LYS A 223 -11.21 20.23 5.25
N ILE A 224 -12.28 20.80 4.70
CA ILE A 224 -12.51 20.85 3.26
C ILE A 224 -11.67 21.96 2.62
N ALA A 225 -11.35 21.82 1.34
CA ALA A 225 -10.62 22.82 0.58
C ALA A 225 -11.49 24.08 0.37
N GLN A 226 -10.84 25.23 0.25
CA GLN A 226 -11.48 26.44 -0.24
C GLN A 226 -11.26 26.58 -1.76
N PRO A 227 -12.14 27.26 -2.50
CA PRO A 227 -11.97 27.47 -3.94
C PRO A 227 -10.60 28.06 -4.32
N GLU A 228 -10.04 28.92 -3.46
CA GLU A 228 -8.75 29.54 -3.66
C GLU A 228 -7.58 28.55 -3.54
N ASP A 229 -7.73 27.45 -2.81
CA ASP A 229 -6.72 26.40 -2.74
C ASP A 229 -6.52 25.74 -4.12
N VAL A 230 -7.63 25.47 -4.82
CA VAL A 230 -7.64 24.93 -6.18
C VAL A 230 -7.13 25.98 -7.18
N ALA A 231 -7.56 27.23 -7.05
CA ALA A 231 -7.14 28.32 -7.92
C ALA A 231 -5.63 28.57 -7.88
N ARG A 232 -5.04 28.60 -6.67
CA ARG A 232 -3.58 28.76 -6.49
C ARG A 232 -2.80 27.59 -7.07
N ALA A 233 -3.29 26.36 -6.90
CA ALA A 233 -2.66 25.18 -7.52
C ALA A 233 -2.72 25.25 -9.06
N ALA A 234 -3.84 25.71 -9.62
CA ALA A 234 -3.97 25.93 -11.06
C ALA A 234 -2.99 27.00 -11.58
N ALA A 235 -2.86 28.13 -10.87
CA ALA A 235 -1.90 29.19 -11.23
C ALA A 235 -0.45 28.70 -11.16
N PHE A 236 -0.10 27.90 -10.13
CA PHE A 236 1.22 27.26 -10.03
C PHE A 236 1.52 26.36 -11.24
N LEU A 237 0.60 25.45 -11.57
CA LEU A 237 0.78 24.53 -12.71
C LEU A 237 0.78 25.24 -14.06
N ALA A 238 0.08 26.36 -14.19
CA ALA A 238 0.07 27.18 -15.39
C ALA A 238 1.39 27.93 -15.60
N SER A 239 2.16 28.23 -14.55
CA SER A 239 3.43 28.97 -14.64
C SER A 239 4.58 28.13 -15.21
N HIS A 240 5.19 28.56 -16.31
CA HIS A 240 6.40 27.93 -16.86
C HIS A 240 7.61 28.14 -15.95
N ARG A 241 7.66 29.28 -15.25
CA ARG A 241 8.72 29.57 -14.29
C ARG A 241 8.69 28.62 -13.08
N ALA A 242 7.51 28.39 -12.51
CA ALA A 242 7.37 27.58 -11.30
C ALA A 242 7.23 26.08 -11.60
N ALA A 243 6.59 25.71 -12.71
CA ALA A 243 6.23 24.33 -13.02
C ALA A 243 6.71 23.88 -14.41
N GLY A 244 7.71 24.55 -15.02
CA GLY A 244 8.12 24.34 -16.42
C GLY A 244 8.53 22.92 -16.80
N HIS A 245 8.84 22.07 -15.81
CA HIS A 245 9.15 20.66 -15.98
C HIS A 245 8.06 19.70 -15.46
N ILE A 246 6.86 20.20 -15.14
CA ILE A 246 5.72 19.41 -14.68
C ILE A 246 4.70 19.31 -15.82
N SER A 247 4.52 18.11 -16.38
CA SER A 247 3.48 17.82 -17.36
C SER A 247 2.99 16.38 -17.24
N GLY A 248 1.70 16.18 -17.47
CA GLY A 248 1.00 14.91 -17.33
C GLY A 248 0.79 14.47 -15.89
N GLN A 249 0.81 15.40 -14.92
CA GLN A 249 0.57 15.11 -13.51
C GLN A 249 -0.86 15.46 -13.12
N CYS A 250 -1.40 14.71 -12.17
CA CYS A 250 -2.61 15.07 -11.43
C CYS A 250 -2.18 15.41 -10.00
N ILE A 251 -2.43 16.64 -9.57
CA ILE A 251 -2.10 17.09 -8.21
C ILE A 251 -3.38 17.13 -7.39
N SER A 252 -3.43 16.33 -6.34
CA SER A 252 -4.53 16.35 -5.37
C SER A 252 -4.51 17.64 -4.55
N VAL A 253 -5.68 18.27 -4.42
CA VAL A 253 -5.95 19.48 -3.64
C VAL A 253 -7.12 19.16 -2.71
N ASP A 254 -6.87 18.24 -1.78
CA ASP A 254 -7.89 17.52 -1.02
C ASP A 254 -7.59 17.42 0.48
N GLY A 255 -6.48 18.02 0.93
CA GLY A 255 -6.04 17.95 2.32
C GLY A 255 -5.37 16.63 2.72
N GLY A 256 -4.93 15.83 1.74
CA GLY A 256 -4.25 14.55 1.93
C GLY A 256 -5.21 13.37 2.02
N MET A 257 -6.37 13.44 1.38
CA MET A 257 -7.42 12.44 1.49
C MET A 257 -6.89 11.03 1.20
N GLU A 258 -7.17 10.05 2.08
CA GLU A 258 -6.62 8.68 1.97
C GLU A 258 -7.67 7.63 1.55
N GLY A 259 -8.94 8.01 1.45
CA GLY A 259 -10.02 7.11 1.07
C GLY A 259 -11.41 7.69 1.37
N ARG A 260 -12.43 6.82 1.45
CA ARG A 260 -13.79 7.19 1.82
C ARG A 260 -14.36 6.23 2.86
N ILE A 261 -15.23 6.74 3.72
CA ILE A 261 -16.08 5.89 4.55
C ILE A 261 -17.16 5.30 3.65
N VAL A 262 -17.20 3.96 3.55
CA VAL A 262 -18.13 3.24 2.68
C VAL A 262 -19.45 2.95 3.37
N TRP A 263 -19.42 2.67 4.67
CA TRP A 263 -20.60 2.31 5.46
C TRP A 263 -20.80 3.31 6.59
N SER A 264 -22.02 3.83 6.74
CA SER A 264 -22.39 4.58 7.94
C SER A 264 -22.52 3.65 9.16
N GLU A 265 -22.40 4.21 10.37
CA GLU A 265 -22.66 3.44 11.59
C GLU A 265 -24.05 2.80 11.61
N GLU A 266 -25.05 3.45 11.01
CA GLU A 266 -26.41 2.96 10.94
C GLU A 266 -26.54 1.74 10.02
N GLU A 267 -25.88 1.77 8.86
CA GLU A 267 -25.87 0.64 7.90
C GLU A 267 -25.13 -0.59 8.44
N VAL A 268 -24.04 -0.36 9.18
CA VAL A 268 -23.31 -1.45 9.87
C VAL A 268 -24.22 -2.08 10.93
N ARG A 269 -24.86 -1.28 11.79
CA ARG A 269 -25.77 -1.76 12.84
C ARG A 269 -27.02 -2.44 12.29
N TRP A 270 -27.53 -2.01 11.13
CA TRP A 270 -28.65 -2.67 10.47
C TRP A 270 -28.26 -4.07 9.98
N THR A 271 -27.06 -4.23 9.43
CA THR A 271 -26.52 -5.54 9.03
C THR A 271 -26.38 -6.49 10.23
N GLU A 272 -25.94 -5.97 11.38
CA GLU A 272 -25.87 -6.71 12.65
C GLU A 272 -27.27 -7.15 13.16
N LYS A 273 -28.29 -6.29 13.02
CA LYS A 273 -29.67 -6.64 13.35
C LYS A 273 -30.23 -7.74 12.46
N ILE A 274 -30.01 -7.67 11.14
CA ILE A 274 -30.46 -8.72 10.22
C ILE A 274 -29.74 -10.05 10.49
N THR A 275 -28.45 -10.03 10.77
CA THR A 275 -27.71 -11.25 11.14
C THR A 275 -28.11 -11.80 12.50
N ALA A 276 -28.56 -10.95 13.44
CA ALA A 276 -29.16 -11.38 14.71
C ALA A 276 -30.57 -11.96 14.53
N GLU A 277 -31.41 -11.36 13.68
CA GLU A 277 -32.78 -11.80 13.40
C GLU A 277 -32.83 -13.08 12.55
N ALA A 278 -31.88 -13.26 11.62
CA ALA A 278 -31.72 -14.48 10.82
C ALA A 278 -31.24 -15.70 11.64
N LYS A 279 -30.81 -15.49 12.89
CA LYS A 279 -30.40 -16.56 13.83
C LYS A 279 -31.55 -17.10 14.69
N SER A 280 -32.81 -16.79 14.40
CA SER A 280 -33.95 -17.48 15.04
C SER A 280 -34.77 -18.28 14.03
N PRO A 281 -34.98 -19.59 14.29
CA PRO A 281 -36.25 -19.94 14.90
C PRO A 281 -36.12 -20.82 16.15
N SER A 282 -37.02 -20.52 17.10
CA SER A 282 -37.50 -21.34 18.22
C SER A 282 -36.47 -22.07 19.11
N SER A 283 -36.32 -21.56 20.33
CA SER A 283 -36.52 -22.39 21.53
C SER A 283 -36.81 -21.48 22.72
N THR A 284 -38.10 -21.23 22.93
CA THR A 284 -38.67 -21.25 24.29
C THR A 284 -38.03 -22.40 25.07
N GLU A 285 -37.27 -22.11 26.14
CA GLU A 285 -37.13 -22.91 27.38
C GLU A 285 -35.82 -22.73 28.18
N MET A 286 -34.85 -21.87 27.83
CA MET A 286 -33.58 -21.86 28.60
C MET A 286 -33.31 -20.69 29.56
N ASP A 287 -33.95 -19.51 29.42
CA ASP A 287 -33.56 -18.32 30.22
C ASP A 287 -34.51 -17.95 31.37
N ALA A 288 -35.41 -18.85 31.77
CA ALA A 288 -36.27 -18.67 32.95
C ALA A 288 -35.60 -19.12 34.28
N LEU A 289 -34.31 -19.46 34.26
CA LEU A 289 -33.55 -19.90 35.43
C LEU A 289 -32.27 -19.08 35.54
N ILE A 290 -32.41 -17.85 36.04
CA ILE A 290 -31.54 -17.15 37.00
C ILE A 290 -32.03 -15.70 37.03
N SER A 291 -33.04 -15.49 37.85
CA SER A 291 -33.49 -14.17 38.30
C SER A 291 -32.50 -13.64 39.32
N GLY A 292 -32.18 -12.34 39.21
CA GLY A 292 -31.35 -11.62 40.17
C GLY A 292 -31.25 -10.16 39.76
N GLU A 293 -32.28 -9.40 40.15
CA GLU A 293 -32.37 -7.95 40.00
C GLU A 293 -31.14 -7.22 40.57
N GLU A 294 -30.72 -6.13 39.94
CA GLU A 294 -30.64 -4.84 40.64
C GLU A 294 -30.57 -3.65 39.67
N LYS A 295 -31.38 -2.63 39.97
CA LYS A 295 -31.53 -1.35 39.26
C LYS A 295 -30.42 -0.37 39.67
N ALA A 296 -29.89 0.37 38.72
CA ALA A 296 -29.23 1.66 38.97
C ALA A 296 -29.93 2.77 38.14
N PRO A 297 -30.35 3.90 38.76
CA PRO A 297 -30.83 5.05 38.01
C PRO A 297 -29.76 6.16 37.86
N SER A 298 -29.82 6.78 36.67
CA SER A 298 -29.58 8.18 36.31
C SER A 298 -28.29 8.92 36.70
N MET A 299 -27.48 9.18 35.65
CA MET A 299 -27.09 10.49 35.12
C MET A 299 -27.07 11.71 36.07
N GLY A 300 -25.88 12.32 36.18
CA GLY A 300 -25.68 13.68 36.71
C GLY A 300 -24.33 14.26 36.29
N ALA A 301 -24.38 15.12 35.28
CA ALA A 301 -23.47 16.19 34.83
C ALA A 301 -22.03 16.35 35.40
N ASP A 302 -21.10 16.50 34.44
CA ASP A 302 -19.81 17.20 34.55
C ASP A 302 -20.03 18.72 34.80
N PRO A 303 -19.17 19.40 35.58
CA PRO A 303 -18.18 20.26 34.93
C PRO A 303 -16.82 20.38 35.66
N PHE A 304 -15.74 20.12 34.93
CA PHE A 304 -14.38 20.68 35.01
C PHE A 304 -13.90 21.27 36.35
N ARG A 305 -12.90 20.59 36.94
CA ARG A 305 -11.83 21.24 37.73
C ARG A 305 -10.48 20.61 37.43
N GLY A 306 -9.59 21.39 36.82
CA GLY A 306 -8.18 21.05 36.69
C GLY A 306 -7.51 20.97 38.05
N VAL A 307 -6.68 19.93 38.23
CA VAL A 307 -5.59 19.90 39.23
C VAL A 307 -4.40 19.29 38.52
N GLY A 308 -3.32 20.06 38.41
CA GLY A 308 -2.05 19.55 37.93
C GLY A 308 -1.50 18.51 38.89
N GLN A 309 -1.02 17.41 38.34
CA GLN A 309 -0.06 16.55 39.03
C GLN A 309 1.10 16.25 38.08
N SER A 310 2.26 16.76 38.47
CA SER A 310 3.57 16.27 38.06
C SER A 310 3.64 14.78 38.39
N ILE A 311 3.57 13.93 37.37
CA ILE A 311 3.92 12.51 37.49
C ILE A 311 5.33 12.37 36.93
N SER A 312 6.30 12.13 37.81
CA SER A 312 7.59 11.57 37.39
C SER A 312 7.31 10.20 36.75
N PRO A 313 7.80 9.91 35.54
CA PRO A 313 7.46 8.67 34.85
C PRO A 313 8.01 7.47 35.64
N PRO A 314 7.27 6.35 35.75
CA PRO A 314 7.87 5.10 36.16
C PRO A 314 8.84 4.67 35.08
N ALA A 315 10.07 4.37 35.49
CA ALA A 315 11.12 3.84 34.65
C ALA A 315 10.86 2.35 34.31
N SER A 316 9.80 2.05 33.57
CA SER A 316 9.76 0.82 32.77
C SER A 316 10.03 1.21 31.32
N SER A 317 11.15 0.73 30.78
CA SER A 317 11.39 0.83 29.35
C SER A 317 10.25 0.12 28.63
N LYS A 318 9.59 0.79 27.68
CA LYS A 318 8.57 0.15 26.83
C LYS A 318 9.14 -1.16 26.24
N PRO A 319 8.34 -2.22 26.12
CA PRO A 319 8.78 -3.45 25.47
C PRO A 319 9.29 -3.15 24.07
N LYS A 320 10.41 -3.77 23.67
CA LYS A 320 10.98 -3.59 22.33
C LYS A 320 10.47 -4.67 21.39
N ILE A 321 10.22 -4.31 20.13
CA ILE A 321 10.00 -5.29 19.07
C ILE A 321 11.35 -5.92 18.70
N LYS A 322 11.43 -7.24 18.73
CA LYS A 322 12.61 -8.00 18.34
C LYS A 322 12.59 -8.18 16.82
N VAL A 323 13.43 -7.44 16.09
CA VAL A 323 13.58 -7.59 14.64
C VAL A 323 14.52 -8.75 14.37
N LEU A 324 14.02 -9.74 13.64
CA LEU A 324 14.72 -10.99 13.35
C LEU A 324 14.97 -11.05 11.84
N VAL A 325 16.21 -10.84 11.42
CA VAL A 325 16.59 -10.92 9.99
C VAL A 325 17.24 -12.26 9.75
N SER A 326 16.61 -13.09 8.92
CA SER A 326 17.21 -14.35 8.47
C SER A 326 17.61 -14.31 7.00
N VAL A 327 18.56 -15.18 6.65
CA VAL A 327 18.95 -15.43 5.28
C VAL A 327 18.98 -16.92 4.98
N ASP A 328 18.22 -17.35 3.99
CA ASP A 328 18.11 -18.75 3.60
C ASP A 328 19.00 -18.94 2.36
N PHE A 329 20.12 -19.66 2.53
CA PHE A 329 21.18 -19.78 1.51
C PHE A 329 20.92 -20.94 0.53
N ASP A 330 19.80 -20.86 -0.18
CA ASP A 330 19.31 -21.94 -1.04
C ASP A 330 20.26 -22.25 -2.20
N ALA A 331 20.65 -21.21 -2.95
CA ALA A 331 21.55 -21.35 -4.09
C ALA A 331 21.12 -22.49 -5.04
N VAL A 332 22.06 -23.34 -5.45
CA VAL A 332 21.77 -24.47 -6.34
C VAL A 332 20.86 -25.51 -5.67
N SER A 333 20.91 -25.64 -4.34
CA SER A 333 20.10 -26.65 -3.65
C SER A 333 18.60 -26.39 -3.79
N GLY A 334 18.16 -25.13 -3.80
CA GLY A 334 16.75 -24.78 -4.05
C GLY A 334 16.21 -25.36 -5.37
N TRP A 335 17.03 -25.39 -6.43
CA TRP A 335 16.69 -25.98 -7.73
C TRP A 335 16.78 -27.52 -7.77
N LEU A 336 17.46 -28.14 -6.81
CA LEU A 336 17.59 -29.59 -6.69
C LEU A 336 16.47 -30.21 -5.85
N GLY A 337 16.00 -29.48 -4.83
CA GLY A 337 14.95 -29.91 -3.90
C GLY A 337 13.57 -29.41 -4.30
N THR A 338 13.02 -28.48 -3.53
CA THR A 338 11.64 -27.97 -3.71
C THR A 338 11.37 -27.32 -5.06
N GLY A 339 12.39 -26.75 -5.71
CA GLY A 339 12.30 -26.16 -7.05
C GLY A 339 12.68 -27.10 -8.19
N SER A 340 12.80 -28.40 -7.91
CA SER A 340 13.18 -29.40 -8.91
C SER A 340 12.11 -29.59 -9.98
N HIS A 341 12.51 -29.50 -11.24
CA HIS A 341 11.66 -29.75 -12.40
C HIS A 341 12.45 -30.46 -13.51
N PRO A 342 11.87 -31.39 -14.28
CA PRO A 342 12.56 -32.10 -15.36
C PRO A 342 13.17 -31.19 -16.44
N ASP A 343 12.58 -30.01 -16.64
CA ASP A 343 13.02 -29.04 -17.65
C ASP A 343 13.99 -27.97 -17.11
N ASN A 344 14.39 -28.06 -15.82
CA ASN A 344 15.42 -27.18 -15.27
C ASN A 344 16.69 -27.28 -16.11
N ASN A 345 17.25 -26.14 -16.45
CA ASN A 345 18.37 -26.03 -17.38
C ASN A 345 19.52 -25.20 -16.77
N LEU A 346 20.59 -25.02 -17.55
CA LEU A 346 21.79 -24.30 -17.08
C LEU A 346 21.50 -22.87 -16.63
N ALA A 347 20.50 -22.19 -17.21
CA ALA A 347 20.13 -20.84 -16.78
C ALA A 347 19.57 -20.85 -15.35
N ASP A 348 18.72 -21.83 -15.03
CA ASP A 348 18.11 -21.98 -13.70
C ASP A 348 19.19 -22.23 -12.65
N TYR A 349 20.04 -23.24 -12.88
CA TYR A 349 21.15 -23.53 -11.97
C TYR A 349 22.14 -22.36 -11.85
N SER A 350 22.37 -21.61 -12.93
CA SER A 350 23.26 -20.44 -12.89
C SER A 350 22.79 -19.35 -11.92
N SER A 351 21.47 -19.25 -11.68
CA SER A 351 20.92 -18.33 -10.68
C SER A 351 21.31 -18.74 -9.24
N GLY A 352 21.39 -20.05 -8.97
CA GLY A 352 21.93 -20.57 -7.71
C GLY A 352 23.42 -20.23 -7.52
N PHE A 353 24.22 -20.21 -8.59
CA PHE A 353 25.60 -19.73 -8.51
C PHE A 353 25.68 -18.21 -8.27
N PHE A 354 24.73 -17.43 -8.81
CA PHE A 354 24.62 -16.00 -8.50
C PHE A 354 24.37 -15.77 -7.00
N SER A 355 23.49 -16.56 -6.38
CA SER A 355 23.23 -16.52 -4.93
C SER A 355 24.52 -16.61 -4.13
N ALA A 356 25.36 -17.60 -4.40
CA ALA A 356 26.64 -17.80 -3.73
C ALA A 356 27.65 -16.69 -4.07
N TYR A 357 28.02 -16.53 -5.35
CA TYR A 357 29.16 -15.69 -5.73
C TYR A 357 28.89 -14.20 -5.68
N VAL A 358 27.62 -13.80 -5.71
CA VAL A 358 27.22 -12.39 -5.76
C VAL A 358 26.29 -12.03 -4.61
N GLY A 359 25.26 -12.83 -4.36
CA GLY A 359 24.27 -12.57 -3.32
C GLY A 359 24.88 -12.54 -1.92
N VAL A 360 25.59 -13.60 -1.53
CA VAL A 360 26.20 -13.73 -0.20
C VAL A 360 27.16 -12.57 0.10
N PRO A 361 28.17 -12.25 -0.76
CA PRO A 361 29.05 -11.11 -0.50
C PRO A 361 28.33 -9.77 -0.39
N ARG A 362 27.26 -9.56 -1.16
CA ARG A 362 26.47 -8.31 -1.12
C ARG A 362 25.71 -8.17 0.20
N LEU A 363 25.04 -9.23 0.65
CA LEU A 363 24.30 -9.23 1.91
C LEU A 363 25.25 -9.06 3.11
N LEU A 364 26.36 -9.82 3.16
CA LEU A 364 27.36 -9.66 4.21
C LEU A 364 27.93 -8.23 4.28
N LYS A 365 28.18 -7.60 3.12
CA LYS A 365 28.62 -6.21 3.05
C LYS A 365 27.53 -5.25 3.56
N LEU A 366 26.27 -5.48 3.21
CA LEU A 366 25.14 -4.66 3.67
C LEU A 366 25.00 -4.75 5.19
N PHE A 367 24.96 -5.95 5.76
CA PHE A 367 24.78 -6.15 7.20
C PHE A 367 25.94 -5.57 8.00
N ARG A 368 27.18 -5.72 7.53
CA ARG A 368 28.36 -5.09 8.14
C ARG A 368 28.26 -3.56 8.14
N ARG A 369 27.79 -2.97 7.05
CA ARG A 369 27.60 -1.51 6.94
C ARG A 369 26.48 -1.00 7.86
N LEU A 370 25.48 -1.82 8.14
CA LEU A 370 24.39 -1.51 9.05
C LEU A 370 24.71 -1.85 10.52
N GLY A 371 25.81 -2.58 10.76
CA GLY A 371 26.23 -3.02 12.09
C GLY A 371 25.29 -4.05 12.71
N ILE A 372 24.72 -4.95 11.90
CA ILE A 372 23.77 -5.99 12.36
C ILE A 372 24.25 -7.42 12.03
N GLN A 373 25.47 -7.59 11.50
CA GLN A 373 25.93 -8.89 10.99
C GLN A 373 25.93 -10.03 12.02
N GLU A 374 26.17 -9.71 13.29
CA GLU A 374 26.13 -10.68 14.41
C GLU A 374 24.70 -10.98 14.88
N ASN A 375 23.72 -10.17 14.46
CA ASN A 375 22.30 -10.30 14.80
C ASN A 375 21.48 -10.93 13.65
N VAL A 376 22.13 -11.45 12.62
CA VAL A 376 21.47 -12.16 11.51
C VAL A 376 21.56 -13.67 11.76
N THR A 377 20.53 -14.41 11.36
CA THR A 377 20.53 -15.88 11.36
C THR A 377 20.57 -16.39 9.93
N TRP A 378 21.53 -17.26 9.60
CA TRP A 378 21.59 -17.89 8.28
C TRP A 378 21.08 -19.33 8.37
N PHE A 379 19.99 -19.65 7.69
CA PHE A 379 19.53 -21.03 7.52
C PHE A 379 20.17 -21.57 6.24
N VAL A 380 20.98 -22.63 6.38
CA VAL A 380 21.84 -23.07 5.28
C VAL A 380 21.56 -24.54 4.95
N PRO A 381 21.17 -24.84 3.70
CA PRO A 381 21.19 -26.20 3.20
C PRO A 381 22.64 -26.68 3.16
N MET A 382 22.92 -27.85 3.73
CA MET A 382 24.31 -28.30 3.84
C MET A 382 24.96 -28.60 2.48
N HIS A 383 24.17 -28.88 1.43
CA HIS A 383 24.66 -28.90 0.06
C HIS A 383 25.25 -27.55 -0.37
N SER A 384 24.61 -26.43 -0.04
CA SER A 384 25.12 -25.08 -0.33
C SER A 384 26.41 -24.80 0.43
N ALA A 385 26.50 -25.23 1.69
CA ALA A 385 27.72 -25.10 2.50
C ALA A 385 28.92 -25.84 1.86
N GLU A 386 28.72 -27.07 1.39
CA GLU A 386 29.78 -27.86 0.74
C GLU A 386 30.09 -27.42 -0.69
N SER A 387 29.09 -26.96 -1.42
CA SER A 387 29.24 -26.49 -2.81
C SER A 387 29.96 -25.13 -2.88
N PHE A 388 29.77 -24.29 -1.87
CA PHE A 388 30.30 -22.93 -1.82
C PHE A 388 31.06 -22.68 -0.50
N PRO A 389 32.14 -23.45 -0.23
CA PRO A 389 32.79 -23.46 1.08
C PRO A 389 33.45 -22.12 1.44
N LYS A 390 33.85 -21.33 0.44
CA LYS A 390 34.42 -20.00 0.66
C LYS A 390 33.36 -19.00 1.11
N GLU A 391 32.21 -18.99 0.45
CA GLU A 391 31.07 -18.15 0.76
C GLU A 391 30.47 -18.54 2.12
N PHE A 392 30.30 -19.85 2.37
CA PHE A 392 29.87 -20.35 3.67
C PHE A 392 30.85 -19.98 4.80
N LYS A 393 32.16 -20.10 4.57
CA LYS A 393 33.15 -19.63 5.55
C LYS A 393 33.00 -18.13 5.82
N ALA A 394 32.75 -17.31 4.80
CA ALA A 394 32.54 -15.87 4.99
C ALA A 394 31.27 -15.55 5.80
N ILE A 395 30.22 -16.38 5.68
CA ILE A 395 29.02 -16.32 6.52
C ILE A 395 29.40 -16.63 7.97
N VAL A 396 30.06 -17.75 8.24
CA VAL A 396 30.50 -18.14 9.59
C VAL A 396 31.43 -17.08 10.22
N ASP A 397 32.39 -16.56 9.45
CA ASP A 397 33.34 -15.53 9.90
C ASP A 397 32.64 -14.18 10.20
N SER A 398 31.37 -13.99 9.81
CA SER A 398 30.61 -12.78 10.13
C SER A 398 30.11 -12.74 11.57
N GLY A 399 30.17 -13.87 12.29
CA GLY A 399 29.68 -13.99 13.66
C GLY A 399 28.17 -14.19 13.78
N CYS A 400 27.48 -14.40 12.67
CA CYS A 400 26.05 -14.68 12.63
C CYS A 400 25.67 -16.03 13.27
N GLU A 401 24.39 -16.23 13.53
CA GLU A 401 23.85 -17.56 13.87
C GLU A 401 23.77 -18.44 12.61
N ILE A 402 23.98 -19.76 12.75
CA ILE A 402 23.76 -20.76 11.70
C ILE A 402 22.66 -21.73 12.14
N GLY A 403 21.59 -21.79 11.34
CA GLY A 403 20.52 -22.79 11.43
C GLY A 403 20.58 -23.80 10.28
N LEU A 404 19.94 -24.96 10.45
CA LEU A 404 19.84 -25.98 9.41
C LEU A 404 18.66 -25.72 8.47
N HIS A 405 18.83 -26.09 7.20
CA HIS A 405 17.81 -25.94 6.16
C HIS A 405 17.80 -27.12 5.16
N GLY A 406 17.85 -28.35 5.70
CA GLY A 406 18.00 -29.57 4.89
C GLY A 406 19.39 -29.74 4.27
N TYR A 407 19.55 -30.71 3.38
CA TYR A 407 20.77 -30.93 2.61
C TYR A 407 20.66 -30.29 1.22
N CYS A 408 19.84 -30.85 0.33
CA CYS A 408 19.57 -30.35 -1.03
C CYS A 408 18.26 -29.54 -1.09
N HIS A 409 17.85 -28.90 0.02
CA HIS A 409 16.60 -28.14 0.11
C HIS A 409 15.35 -28.99 -0.22
N GLU A 410 15.36 -30.25 0.21
CA GLU A 410 14.23 -31.20 0.08
C GLU A 410 13.09 -30.90 1.08
N GLY A 411 11.86 -30.85 0.57
CA GLY A 411 10.68 -30.72 1.42
C GLY A 411 10.35 -32.05 2.11
N ALA A 412 9.96 -32.02 3.39
CA ALA A 412 9.68 -33.26 4.14
C ALA A 412 8.70 -34.22 3.43
N PRO A 413 7.63 -33.77 2.74
CA PRO A 413 6.76 -34.65 1.96
C PRO A 413 7.44 -35.47 0.86
N GLN A 414 8.60 -35.03 0.35
CA GLN A 414 9.37 -35.73 -0.69
C GLN A 414 10.16 -36.93 -0.13
N LEU A 415 10.34 -37.00 1.18
CA LEU A 415 11.15 -37.99 1.86
C LEU A 415 10.30 -39.07 2.51
N THR A 416 10.89 -40.25 2.70
CA THR A 416 10.42 -41.21 3.71
C THR A 416 10.92 -40.81 5.10
N PRO A 417 10.29 -41.27 6.20
CA PRO A 417 10.78 -40.97 7.55
C PRO A 417 12.24 -41.38 7.81
N THR A 418 12.70 -42.48 7.18
CA THR A 418 14.10 -42.90 7.24
C THR A 418 15.01 -41.90 6.54
N GLN A 419 14.64 -41.46 5.33
CA GLN A 419 15.42 -40.45 4.60
C GLN A 419 15.46 -39.11 5.35
N GLU A 420 14.36 -38.67 5.96
CA GLU A 420 14.36 -37.46 6.82
C GLU A 420 15.39 -37.57 7.94
N ARG A 421 15.42 -38.70 8.64
CA ARG A 421 16.37 -38.95 9.73
C ARG A 421 17.80 -38.94 9.23
N ASP A 422 18.07 -39.65 8.13
CA ASP A 422 19.41 -39.76 7.55
C ASP A 422 19.92 -38.37 7.12
N VAL A 423 19.07 -37.59 6.44
CA VAL A 423 19.37 -36.21 6.03
C VAL A 423 19.63 -35.32 7.23
N LEU A 424 18.73 -35.30 8.24
CA LEU A 424 18.89 -34.43 9.40
C LEU A 424 20.16 -34.77 10.19
N THR A 425 20.41 -36.06 10.42
CA THR A 425 21.60 -36.53 11.15
C THR A 425 22.87 -36.12 10.41
N HIS A 426 22.91 -36.34 9.09
CA HIS A 426 24.03 -35.94 8.27
C HIS A 426 24.27 -34.42 8.30
N CYS A 427 23.21 -33.62 8.16
CA CYS A 427 23.31 -32.16 8.18
C CYS A 427 23.78 -31.65 9.55
N LEU A 428 23.31 -32.26 10.64
CA LEU A 428 23.71 -31.93 12.00
C LEU A 428 25.21 -32.15 12.22
N ASP A 429 25.70 -33.33 11.82
CA ASP A 429 27.11 -33.69 11.94
C ASP A 429 27.99 -32.78 11.09
N LEU A 430 27.59 -32.53 9.84
CA LEU A 430 28.31 -31.68 8.90
C LEU A 430 28.37 -30.23 9.36
N CYS A 431 27.24 -29.64 9.75
CA CYS A 431 27.19 -28.27 10.29
C CYS A 431 28.05 -28.15 11.56
N THR A 432 27.97 -29.12 12.47
CA THR A 432 28.79 -29.13 13.69
C THR A 432 30.28 -29.20 13.36
N LYS A 433 30.67 -30.02 12.38
CA LYS A 433 32.05 -30.13 11.90
C LYS A 433 32.55 -28.84 11.27
N LEU A 434 31.73 -28.16 10.47
CA LEU A 434 32.14 -26.96 9.74
C LEU A 434 32.16 -25.69 10.60
N THR A 435 31.27 -25.58 11.58
CA THR A 435 31.10 -24.37 12.41
C THR A 435 31.71 -24.51 13.81
N GLY A 436 31.98 -25.74 14.26
CA GLY A 436 32.41 -26.05 15.62
C GLY A 436 31.29 -25.94 16.66
N ARG A 437 30.05 -25.69 16.25
CA ARG A 437 28.89 -25.57 17.14
C ARG A 437 27.73 -26.38 16.59
N LYS A 438 27.00 -27.03 17.50
CA LYS A 438 25.76 -27.71 17.14
C LYS A 438 24.69 -26.65 16.83
N PRO A 439 24.03 -26.68 15.66
CA PRO A 439 22.94 -25.76 15.36
C PRO A 439 21.76 -26.01 16.30
N THR A 440 21.09 -24.94 16.71
CA THR A 440 19.91 -24.99 17.59
C THR A 440 18.61 -24.64 16.89
N GLY A 441 18.71 -24.02 15.72
CA GLY A 441 17.58 -23.63 14.88
C GLY A 441 17.45 -24.51 13.64
N TYR A 442 16.20 -24.74 13.26
CA TYR A 442 15.84 -25.38 11.99
C TYR A 442 14.82 -24.52 11.25
N ARG A 443 14.86 -24.58 9.93
CA ARG A 443 13.77 -24.15 9.06
C ARG A 443 13.58 -25.21 7.99
N ALA A 444 12.35 -25.66 7.77
CA ALA A 444 12.07 -26.61 6.71
C ALA A 444 12.18 -25.94 5.34
N PRO A 445 12.83 -26.60 4.35
CA PRO A 445 12.76 -26.18 2.95
C PRO A 445 11.32 -25.92 2.49
N LEU A 446 11.06 -24.72 1.96
CA LEU A 446 9.73 -24.22 1.57
C LEU A 446 8.67 -24.36 2.69
N TYR A 447 9.08 -24.26 3.95
CA TYR A 447 8.26 -24.44 5.14
C TYR A 447 7.52 -25.78 5.22
N GLN A 448 7.97 -26.80 4.47
CA GLN A 448 7.33 -28.11 4.43
C GLN A 448 7.79 -29.00 5.57
N LEU A 449 7.15 -28.84 6.74
CA LEU A 449 7.32 -29.71 7.90
C LEU A 449 6.33 -30.88 7.94
N ARG A 450 6.72 -31.95 8.64
CA ARG A 450 5.83 -33.03 9.10
C ARG A 450 6.01 -33.27 10.60
N GLU A 451 5.05 -33.96 11.21
CA GLU A 451 5.12 -34.38 12.61
C GLU A 451 6.35 -35.27 12.86
N THR A 452 6.76 -36.06 11.86
CA THR A 452 8.00 -36.84 11.91
C THR A 452 9.24 -35.95 12.00
N THR A 453 9.25 -34.82 11.28
CA THR A 453 10.35 -33.86 11.33
C THR A 453 10.42 -33.20 12.70
N ILE A 454 9.28 -32.79 13.26
CA ILE A 454 9.21 -32.22 14.62
C ILE A 454 9.75 -33.23 15.64
N ALA A 455 9.30 -34.48 15.60
CA ALA A 455 9.77 -35.52 16.51
C ALA A 455 11.30 -35.76 16.40
N LEU A 456 11.86 -35.70 15.19
CA LEU A 456 13.30 -35.81 14.97
C LEU A 456 14.06 -34.60 15.55
N LEU A 457 13.56 -33.38 15.35
CA LEU A 457 14.16 -32.16 15.89
C LEU A 457 14.14 -32.17 17.43
N GLU A 458 13.03 -32.63 18.05
CA GLU A 458 12.93 -32.82 19.50
C GLU A 458 13.90 -33.91 20.00
N GLU A 459 14.04 -35.02 19.27
CA GLU A 459 14.99 -36.11 19.58
C GLU A 459 16.44 -35.59 19.59
N HIS A 460 16.78 -34.75 18.62
CA HIS A 460 18.09 -34.11 18.54
C HIS A 460 18.22 -32.84 19.38
N ALA A 461 17.22 -32.52 20.22
CA ALA A 461 17.22 -31.37 21.13
C ALA A 461 17.50 -30.03 20.44
N PHE A 462 16.88 -29.80 19.28
CA PHE A 462 16.76 -28.46 18.71
C PHE A 462 16.01 -27.54 19.69
N LEU A 463 16.32 -26.25 19.65
CA LEU A 463 15.67 -25.26 20.49
C LEU A 463 14.39 -24.75 19.82
N TYR A 464 14.47 -24.46 18.53
CA TYR A 464 13.41 -23.79 17.82
C TYR A 464 13.30 -24.21 16.36
N ASP A 465 12.11 -24.04 15.80
CA ASP A 465 11.81 -24.05 14.37
C ASP A 465 11.29 -22.66 13.93
N SER A 466 11.38 -22.38 12.63
CA SER A 466 10.80 -21.19 12.02
C SER A 466 10.16 -21.49 10.67
N SER A 467 9.13 -22.33 10.68
CA SER A 467 8.43 -22.79 9.48
C SER A 467 6.90 -22.71 9.57
N LEU A 468 6.32 -22.63 10.77
CA LEU A 468 4.87 -22.66 10.98
C LEU A 468 4.28 -21.28 11.23
N SER A 469 3.00 -21.10 10.88
CA SER A 469 2.33 -19.79 10.87
C SER A 469 1.07 -19.74 11.76
N HIS A 470 1.03 -20.45 12.89
CA HIS A 470 -0.11 -20.34 13.83
C HIS A 470 -0.20 -18.94 14.48
N HIS A 471 0.88 -18.18 14.46
CA HIS A 471 0.94 -16.76 14.74
C HIS A 471 1.83 -16.09 13.68
N ASP A 472 1.86 -14.77 13.65
CA ASP A 472 2.65 -13.97 12.72
C ASP A 472 3.76 -13.11 13.37
N SER A 473 3.78 -13.02 14.70
CA SER A 473 4.51 -11.98 15.44
C SER A 473 4.77 -12.30 16.93
N LYS A 474 4.35 -13.45 17.44
CA LYS A 474 4.71 -13.95 18.79
C LYS A 474 5.22 -15.37 18.71
N PRO A 475 6.31 -15.73 19.41
CA PRO A 475 6.74 -17.12 19.53
C PRO A 475 5.74 -17.96 20.34
N TYR A 476 5.71 -19.26 20.10
CA TYR A 476 4.84 -20.22 20.80
C TYR A 476 5.48 -21.61 20.84
N TYR A 477 5.01 -22.53 21.69
CA TYR A 477 5.40 -23.93 21.57
C TYR A 477 4.68 -24.60 20.40
N ILE A 478 5.40 -25.32 19.54
CA ILE A 478 4.77 -26.05 18.42
C ILE A 478 3.68 -26.97 18.98
N PRO A 479 2.43 -26.87 18.48
CA PRO A 479 1.35 -27.73 18.93
C PRO A 479 1.64 -29.21 18.63
N ASN A 480 1.57 -30.05 19.65
CA ASN A 480 1.66 -31.50 19.48
C ASN A 480 0.31 -32.04 18.99
N LEU A 481 0.10 -31.99 17.67
CA LEU A 481 -1.09 -32.47 16.98
C LEU A 481 -0.82 -33.83 16.32
N PRO A 482 -1.80 -34.76 16.33
CA PRO A 482 -1.73 -35.91 15.44
C PRO A 482 -1.86 -35.45 13.97
N PRO A 483 -1.38 -36.24 12.99
CA PRO A 483 -1.45 -35.87 11.58
C PRO A 483 -2.86 -35.50 11.14
N ILE A 484 -2.99 -34.34 10.50
CA ILE A 484 -4.26 -33.85 9.96
C ILE A 484 -4.56 -34.60 8.66
N ALA A 485 -5.60 -35.44 8.69
CA ALA A 485 -6.03 -36.21 7.52
C ALA A 485 -7.09 -35.45 6.71
N ALA A 486 -6.84 -35.26 5.42
CA ALA A 486 -7.84 -34.74 4.50
C ALA A 486 -9.02 -35.74 4.35
N PRO A 487 -10.25 -35.25 4.14
CA PRO A 487 -11.39 -36.12 3.85
C PRO A 487 -11.19 -36.93 2.56
N THR A 488 -11.67 -38.17 2.53
CA THR A 488 -11.79 -38.95 1.28
C THR A 488 -13.22 -38.90 0.78
N TYR A 489 -13.44 -38.24 -0.36
CA TYR A 489 -14.78 -38.10 -0.96
C TYR A 489 -15.08 -39.24 -1.94
N THR A 490 -15.40 -40.43 -1.42
CA THR A 490 -15.94 -41.51 -2.27
C THR A 490 -17.46 -41.46 -2.29
N PRO A 491 -18.14 -41.95 -3.35
CA PRO A 491 -19.61 -42.05 -3.37
C PRO A 491 -20.20 -42.89 -2.23
N ALA A 492 -19.40 -43.76 -1.61
CA ALA A 492 -19.80 -44.60 -0.49
C ALA A 492 -19.48 -43.98 0.89
N ALA A 493 -18.68 -42.91 0.93
CA ALA A 493 -18.27 -42.27 2.17
C ALA A 493 -19.42 -41.44 2.76
N SER A 494 -19.64 -41.58 4.06
CA SER A 494 -20.58 -40.70 4.75
C SER A 494 -19.93 -39.35 5.07
N ALA A 495 -20.69 -38.26 4.94
CA ALA A 495 -20.24 -36.95 5.40
C ALA A 495 -19.84 -36.94 6.90
N GLN A 496 -20.44 -37.81 7.72
CA GLN A 496 -20.11 -37.92 9.15
C GLN A 496 -18.66 -38.37 9.41
N GLU A 497 -17.97 -38.94 8.41
CA GLU A 497 -16.58 -39.35 8.53
C GLU A 497 -15.64 -38.15 8.71
N TRP A 498 -15.94 -37.01 8.04
CA TRP A 498 -15.11 -35.81 8.02
C TRP A 498 -15.73 -34.57 8.67
N MET A 499 -17.04 -34.55 8.97
CA MET A 499 -17.67 -33.47 9.75
C MET A 499 -17.28 -33.56 11.24
N LYS A 500 -15.99 -33.46 11.54
CA LYS A 500 -15.39 -33.49 12.88
C LYS A 500 -14.47 -32.28 13.04
N PRO A 501 -14.40 -31.66 14.24
CA PRO A 501 -13.46 -30.59 14.50
C PRO A 501 -12.01 -31.12 14.47
N LEU A 502 -11.04 -30.21 14.35
CA LEU A 502 -9.64 -30.55 14.52
C LEU A 502 -9.38 -31.14 15.92
N PRO A 503 -8.44 -32.11 16.03
CA PRO A 503 -8.01 -32.62 17.32
C PRO A 503 -7.40 -31.50 18.16
N GLN A 504 -7.62 -31.54 19.47
CA GLN A 504 -6.95 -30.63 20.40
C GLN A 504 -5.47 -31.06 20.56
N PRO A 505 -4.52 -30.13 20.59
CA PRO A 505 -3.12 -30.46 20.78
C PRO A 505 -2.86 -30.98 22.20
N ASN A 506 -1.90 -31.89 22.34
CA ASN A 506 -1.39 -32.25 23.65
C ASN A 506 -0.60 -31.08 24.25
N PRO A 507 -0.56 -30.93 25.59
CA PRO A 507 0.28 -29.93 26.24
C PRO A 507 1.74 -30.04 25.80
N PRO A 508 2.47 -28.92 25.72
CA PRO A 508 3.90 -28.95 25.40
C PRO A 508 4.66 -29.73 26.48
N THR A 509 5.86 -30.18 26.12
CA THR A 509 6.80 -30.85 27.04
C THR A 509 8.11 -30.06 27.11
N SER A 510 9.02 -30.44 28.00
CA SER A 510 10.37 -29.84 28.05
C SER A 510 11.22 -30.06 26.79
N ARG A 511 10.78 -30.95 25.89
CA ARG A 511 11.40 -31.18 24.58
C ARG A 511 10.75 -30.36 23.46
N SER A 512 9.58 -29.78 23.70
CA SER A 512 8.83 -29.06 22.67
C SER A 512 9.62 -27.87 22.14
N LEU A 513 9.64 -27.76 20.82
CA LEU A 513 10.31 -26.68 20.12
C LEU A 513 9.57 -25.37 20.34
N VAL A 514 10.34 -24.29 20.45
CA VAL A 514 9.80 -22.94 20.27
C VAL A 514 9.62 -22.71 18.78
N GLU A 515 8.45 -22.29 18.35
CA GLU A 515 8.23 -21.76 17.02
C GLU A 515 8.46 -20.27 17.01
N ILE A 516 9.33 -19.79 16.13
CA ILE A 516 9.36 -18.38 15.73
C ILE A 516 8.68 -18.29 14.38
N PRO A 517 7.47 -17.71 14.30
CA PRO A 517 6.59 -17.95 13.16
C PRO A 517 7.19 -17.53 11.82
N GLY A 518 7.18 -18.46 10.87
CA GLY A 518 7.41 -18.18 9.46
C GLY A 518 6.18 -17.49 8.83
N ASN A 519 6.39 -16.65 7.81
CA ASN A 519 5.28 -15.96 7.15
C ASN A 519 5.62 -15.62 5.69
N TRP A 520 4.76 -16.05 4.77
CA TRP A 520 4.84 -15.75 3.32
C TRP A 520 4.80 -14.24 2.99
N TYR A 521 4.23 -13.41 3.86
CA TYR A 521 4.16 -11.95 3.69
C TYR A 521 5.38 -11.22 4.26
N ALA A 522 6.36 -11.94 4.80
CA ALA A 522 7.58 -11.38 5.37
C ALA A 522 8.84 -12.04 4.78
N GLU A 523 8.78 -12.44 3.52
CA GLU A 523 9.88 -13.04 2.76
C GLU A 523 10.00 -12.45 1.35
N ASP A 524 11.19 -12.48 0.76
CA ASP A 524 11.50 -11.81 -0.51
C ASP A 524 11.30 -12.68 -1.76
N MET A 525 11.58 -13.98 -1.69
CA MET A 525 11.66 -14.86 -2.85
C MET A 525 10.30 -15.08 -3.50
N THR A 526 9.25 -15.40 -2.74
CA THR A 526 7.92 -15.65 -3.32
C THR A 526 7.40 -14.49 -4.20
N PRO A 527 7.46 -13.21 -3.79
CA PRO A 527 7.03 -12.11 -4.65
C PRO A 527 8.08 -11.69 -5.71
N LEU A 528 9.38 -11.82 -5.44
CA LEU A 528 10.43 -11.15 -6.22
C LEU A 528 11.34 -12.10 -7.02
N GLN A 529 11.22 -13.42 -6.88
CA GLN A 529 11.96 -14.40 -7.67
C GLN A 529 11.06 -15.08 -8.69
N PHE A 530 11.47 -15.03 -9.96
CA PHE A 530 10.82 -15.78 -11.03
C PHE A 530 11.37 -17.21 -11.10
N TRP A 531 10.46 -18.18 -11.13
CA TRP A 531 10.72 -19.62 -11.26
C TRP A 531 9.95 -20.14 -12.47
N PRO A 532 10.62 -20.49 -13.58
CA PRO A 532 9.96 -20.73 -14.88
C PRO A 532 9.04 -21.95 -14.90
N HIS A 533 9.22 -22.89 -13.98
CA HIS A 533 8.47 -24.15 -13.93
C HIS A 533 7.48 -24.24 -12.77
N THR A 534 7.21 -23.11 -12.11
CA THR A 534 6.29 -23.03 -10.98
C THR A 534 5.04 -22.26 -11.41
N PRO A 535 3.85 -22.90 -11.53
CA PRO A 535 2.65 -22.25 -12.08
C PRO A 535 2.18 -21.00 -11.33
N ASN A 536 2.48 -20.91 -10.03
CA ASN A 536 2.16 -19.78 -9.16
C ASN A 536 3.35 -18.82 -8.97
N SER A 537 4.38 -18.89 -9.82
CA SER A 537 5.54 -18.00 -9.73
C SER A 537 5.18 -16.55 -10.00
N GLN A 538 5.82 -15.65 -9.25
CA GLN A 538 5.80 -14.21 -9.47
C GLN A 538 7.16 -13.76 -10.05
N GLY A 539 7.86 -12.83 -9.41
CA GLY A 539 9.18 -12.37 -9.84
C GLY A 539 9.24 -10.97 -10.45
N TYR A 540 8.08 -10.34 -10.66
CA TYR A 540 7.98 -9.00 -11.25
C TYR A 540 7.19 -8.02 -10.38
N VAL A 541 6.90 -8.37 -9.13
CA VAL A 541 6.27 -7.45 -8.18
C VAL A 541 7.21 -6.27 -7.91
N ASP A 542 6.68 -5.04 -7.87
CA ASP A 542 7.50 -3.86 -7.60
C ASP A 542 8.10 -3.95 -6.18
N VAL A 543 9.43 -3.87 -6.08
CA VAL A 543 10.17 -3.86 -4.80
C VAL A 543 9.72 -2.75 -3.84
N ARG A 544 9.10 -1.68 -4.33
CA ARG A 544 8.51 -0.63 -3.48
C ARG A 544 7.23 -1.10 -2.80
N VAL A 545 6.44 -1.96 -3.45
CA VAL A 545 5.22 -2.54 -2.88
C VAL A 545 5.58 -3.53 -1.78
N VAL A 546 6.51 -4.46 -2.06
CA VAL A 546 6.97 -5.43 -1.05
C VAL A 546 7.59 -4.73 0.15
N GLY A 547 8.51 -3.78 -0.07
CA GLY A 547 9.13 -3.03 1.01
C GLY A 547 8.13 -2.21 1.84
N ARG A 548 7.08 -1.65 1.22
CA ARG A 548 6.02 -0.93 1.93
C ARG A 548 5.14 -1.89 2.75
N MET A 549 4.74 -3.02 2.18
CA MET A 549 3.96 -4.04 2.90
C MET A 549 4.67 -4.50 4.19
N TRP A 550 5.99 -4.66 4.16
CA TRP A 550 6.76 -4.97 5.37
C TRP A 550 6.75 -3.81 6.38
N MET A 551 6.87 -2.56 5.92
CA MET A 551 6.79 -1.38 6.79
C MET A 551 5.40 -1.24 7.43
N ASP A 552 4.33 -1.40 6.65
CA ASP A 552 2.95 -1.32 7.11
C ASP A 552 2.66 -2.41 8.16
N LYS A 553 3.12 -3.65 7.92
CA LYS A 553 3.05 -4.73 8.91
C LYS A 553 3.75 -4.35 10.22
N PHE A 554 4.97 -3.81 10.14
CA PHE A 554 5.70 -3.37 11.33
C PHE A 554 4.98 -2.24 12.06
N GLU A 555 4.44 -1.25 11.34
CA GLU A 555 3.74 -0.12 11.95
C GLU A 555 2.48 -0.55 12.70
N TRP A 556 1.74 -1.52 12.16
CA TRP A 556 0.62 -2.13 12.87
C TRP A 556 1.10 -2.88 14.12
N LEU A 557 2.11 -3.75 14.01
CA LEU A 557 2.64 -4.45 15.20
C LEU A 557 3.10 -3.50 16.30
N ARG A 558 3.60 -2.32 15.93
CA ARG A 558 4.02 -1.26 16.84
C ARG A 558 2.87 -0.65 17.64
N THR A 559 1.65 -0.63 17.12
CA THR A 559 0.47 -0.19 17.90
C THR A 559 0.09 -1.20 18.97
N GLU A 560 0.37 -2.48 18.73
CA GLU A 560 -0.02 -3.59 19.62
C GLU A 560 1.00 -3.89 20.73
N VAL A 561 2.18 -3.25 20.71
CA VAL A 561 3.26 -3.53 21.70
C VAL A 561 2.84 -3.20 23.12
N GLU A 562 1.98 -2.21 23.32
CA GLU A 562 1.52 -1.79 24.65
C GLU A 562 0.56 -2.79 25.30
N GLU A 563 -0.03 -3.70 24.51
CA GLU A 563 -0.95 -4.74 24.99
C GLU A 563 -0.25 -6.08 25.30
N LEU A 564 1.09 -6.15 25.18
CA LEU A 564 1.84 -7.36 25.46
C LEU A 564 1.78 -7.75 26.93
N GLY A 565 1.48 -9.03 27.20
CA GLY A 565 1.61 -9.60 28.53
C GLY A 565 3.08 -9.72 28.95
N GLU A 566 3.33 -9.86 30.26
CA GLU A 566 4.70 -9.95 30.80
C GLU A 566 5.55 -11.10 30.20
N LYS A 567 4.89 -12.16 29.75
CA LYS A 567 5.52 -13.34 29.14
C LYS A 567 5.70 -13.24 27.63
N ASP A 568 5.08 -12.26 26.99
CA ASP A 568 5.09 -12.13 25.55
C ASP A 568 6.41 -11.52 25.06
N ILE A 569 6.81 -11.91 23.85
CA ILE A 569 7.84 -11.24 23.07
C ILE A 569 7.24 -10.97 21.69
N MET A 570 7.21 -9.69 21.30
CA MET A 570 6.83 -9.31 19.93
C MET A 570 8.05 -9.46 19.02
N VAL A 571 7.90 -10.24 17.96
CA VAL A 571 8.91 -10.48 16.94
C VAL A 571 8.47 -9.93 15.59
N PHE A 572 9.44 -9.45 14.82
CA PHE A 572 9.26 -9.07 13.43
C PHE A 572 10.26 -9.83 12.55
N PRO A 573 9.94 -11.07 12.16
CA PRO A 573 10.80 -11.88 11.31
C PRO A 573 10.74 -11.41 9.85
N LEU A 574 11.91 -11.28 9.23
CA LEU A 574 12.09 -11.06 7.79
C LEU A 574 13.01 -12.15 7.24
N VAL A 575 12.57 -12.82 6.17
CA VAL A 575 13.34 -13.86 5.49
C VAL A 575 13.85 -13.33 4.16
N LEU A 576 15.16 -13.42 3.96
CA LEU A 576 15.83 -12.99 2.74
C LEU A 576 16.50 -14.19 2.09
N HIS A 577 16.71 -14.14 0.78
CA HIS A 577 17.50 -15.16 0.08
C HIS A 577 18.60 -14.46 -0.72
N PRO A 578 19.87 -14.92 -0.72
CA PRO A 578 20.90 -14.28 -1.54
C PRO A 578 20.60 -14.38 -3.04
N ASP A 579 19.83 -15.40 -3.44
CA ASP A 579 19.23 -15.58 -4.76
C ASP A 579 18.46 -14.32 -5.20
N THR A 580 17.64 -13.79 -4.28
CA THR A 580 16.68 -12.72 -4.54
C THR A 580 17.17 -11.36 -4.01
N SER A 581 17.37 -11.25 -2.70
CA SER A 581 17.91 -10.05 -2.04
C SER A 581 19.34 -9.70 -2.45
N GLY A 582 20.06 -10.61 -3.11
CA GLY A 582 21.33 -10.30 -3.76
C GLY A 582 21.20 -9.47 -5.04
N MET A 583 20.04 -9.47 -5.69
CA MET A 583 19.79 -8.72 -6.93
C MET A 583 19.90 -7.21 -6.71
N ALA A 584 20.43 -6.48 -7.69
CA ALA A 584 20.80 -5.08 -7.53
C ALA A 584 19.62 -4.16 -7.16
N HIS A 585 18.44 -4.44 -7.70
CA HIS A 585 17.23 -3.66 -7.42
C HIS A 585 16.55 -4.06 -6.10
N VAL A 586 16.65 -5.34 -5.70
CA VAL A 586 16.10 -5.87 -4.45
C VAL A 586 16.97 -5.50 -3.24
N ILE A 587 18.30 -5.58 -3.34
CA ILE A 587 19.18 -5.20 -2.21
C ILE A 587 19.00 -3.72 -1.83
N GLY A 588 18.67 -2.87 -2.80
CA GLY A 588 18.32 -1.48 -2.55
C GLY A 588 17.01 -1.34 -1.75
N MET A 589 16.05 -2.24 -1.91
CA MET A 589 14.85 -2.34 -1.06
C MET A 589 15.21 -2.80 0.35
N VAL A 590 15.99 -3.89 0.47
CA VAL A 590 16.45 -4.40 1.77
C VAL A 590 17.18 -3.31 2.55
N GLU A 591 18.11 -2.59 1.92
CA GLU A 591 18.82 -1.47 2.58
C GLU A 591 17.84 -0.39 3.07
N ARG A 592 16.81 -0.03 2.30
CA ARG A 592 15.82 0.97 2.73
C ARG A 592 15.03 0.50 3.95
N VAL A 593 14.50 -0.73 3.92
CA VAL A 593 13.74 -1.31 5.04
C VAL A 593 14.62 -1.39 6.29
N MET A 594 15.84 -1.92 6.17
CA MET A 594 16.74 -2.08 7.31
C MET A 594 17.18 -0.75 7.90
N ARG A 595 17.46 0.28 7.07
CA ARG A 595 17.77 1.62 7.58
C ARG A 595 16.59 2.25 8.31
N TRP A 596 15.38 2.02 7.82
CA TRP A 596 14.16 2.48 8.48
C TRP A 596 13.97 1.78 9.84
N LEU A 597 14.15 0.45 9.92
CA LEU A 597 14.14 -0.30 11.18
C LEU A 597 15.25 0.14 12.16
N LYS A 598 16.47 0.40 11.67
CA LYS A 598 17.56 1.00 12.47
C LYS A 598 17.19 2.38 13.02
N GLY A 599 16.36 3.14 12.31
CA GLY A 599 15.81 4.40 12.81
C GLY A 599 14.94 4.21 14.07
N TRP A 600 14.19 3.12 14.15
CA TRP A 600 13.40 2.74 15.33
C TRP A 600 14.26 2.16 16.46
N GLU A 601 15.32 1.43 16.13
CA GLU A 601 16.31 1.00 17.13
C GLU A 601 16.99 2.22 17.80
N GLY A 602 17.34 3.25 17.02
CA GLY A 602 17.89 4.50 17.56
C GLY A 602 16.93 5.27 18.49
N LYS A 603 15.62 4.97 18.43
CA LYS A 603 14.60 5.50 19.35
C LYS A 603 14.36 4.57 20.56
N GLY A 604 15.00 3.40 20.59
CA GLY A 604 14.83 2.42 21.65
C GLY A 604 13.55 1.57 21.55
N GLU A 605 12.84 1.59 20.42
CA GLU A 605 11.60 0.82 20.20
C GLU A 605 11.86 -0.58 19.61
N VAL A 606 13.01 -0.76 18.97
CA VAL A 606 13.41 -2.00 18.29
C VAL A 606 14.74 -2.50 18.84
N GLU A 607 14.94 -3.82 18.77
CA GLU A 607 16.22 -4.48 18.97
C GLU A 607 16.44 -5.54 17.89
N PHE A 608 17.59 -5.53 17.22
CA PHE A 608 17.96 -6.60 16.28
C PHE A 608 18.51 -7.80 17.05
N CYS A 609 17.94 -8.98 16.81
CA CYS A 609 18.26 -10.21 17.53
C CYS A 609 18.45 -11.38 16.55
N THR A 610 19.21 -12.38 16.97
CA THR A 610 19.20 -13.69 16.30
C THR A 610 17.97 -14.47 16.72
N PHE A 611 17.54 -15.42 15.89
CA PHE A 611 16.42 -16.30 16.22
C PHE A 611 16.71 -17.14 17.48
N GLU A 612 17.92 -17.69 17.63
CA GLU A 612 18.32 -18.41 18.85
C GLU A 612 18.17 -17.54 20.11
N SER A 613 18.62 -16.28 20.06
CA SER A 613 18.57 -15.41 21.24
C SER A 613 17.13 -15.17 21.72
N VAL A 614 16.20 -14.95 20.78
CA VAL A 614 14.78 -14.75 21.09
C VAL A 614 14.13 -16.06 21.53
N ALA A 615 14.44 -17.19 20.91
CA ALA A 615 13.90 -18.48 21.31
C ALA A 615 14.32 -18.85 22.75
N ARG A 616 15.58 -18.58 23.12
CA ARG A 616 16.06 -18.78 24.51
C ARG A 616 15.33 -17.88 25.49
N GLU A 617 15.28 -16.57 25.20
CA GLU A 617 14.61 -15.57 26.03
C GLU A 617 13.13 -15.92 26.23
N TRP A 618 12.43 -16.31 25.15
CA TRP A 618 11.03 -16.68 25.21
C TRP A 618 10.81 -17.95 26.03
N ARG A 619 11.66 -18.98 25.86
CA ARG A 619 11.56 -20.24 26.61
C ARG A 619 11.80 -20.05 28.10
N GLU A 620 12.70 -19.16 28.48
CA GLU A 620 12.96 -18.81 29.88
C GLU A 620 11.74 -18.13 30.53
N ARG A 621 11.01 -17.29 29.78
CA ARG A 621 9.77 -16.64 30.23
C ARG A 621 8.57 -17.59 30.28
N ASN A 622 8.62 -18.68 29.50
CA ASN A 622 7.52 -19.62 29.31
C ASN A 622 7.97 -21.08 29.59
N PRO A 623 8.38 -21.43 30.82
CA PRO A 623 8.78 -22.79 31.14
C PRO A 623 7.60 -23.76 31.08
N VAL A 624 7.87 -25.01 30.70
CA VAL A 624 6.93 -26.14 30.69
C VAL A 624 7.09 -27.00 31.92
#